data_AF-A0A7K4EZB1-F1
#
_entry.id   AF-A0A7K4EZB1-F1
#
_cell.length_a   1.000
_cell.length_b   1.000
_cell.length_c   1.000
_cell.angle_alpha   90.00
_cell.angle_beta   90.00
_cell.angle_gamma   90.00
#
_symmetry.space_group_name_H-M   'P 1'
#
loop_
_entity.id
_entity.type
_entity.pdbx_description
1 polymer ?
#
loop_
_entity_poly.entity_id
_entity_poly.type
_entity_poly.pdbx_seq_one_letter_code
_entity_poly.pdbx_strand_id
1 'polypeptide(L)'
;MNIEKSIEKCEIYLKKIKQYDPDPFYVNYFFNEYIISINDTIKGIFEEANRDFGLFVTKEVSEKSFFEKAKVKNDLKAIEFSEWYSAKFIEEHKKSFPDFINKVNLYKNRFQKLPEIKIMIRASERFKDDVNQQIIVNLSNMKLRSKKELDIEIKRQLPIFLEIINHKRKKNDEPKVDENQITASTFMDVGNSNDVEIAYAAEIYIPVLKRLVEESKKKILELTKLIN
;
A
#
# COMPACT_ATOMS: atom_id res chain seq x y z
N MET A 1 8.42 4.66 -19.52
CA MET A 1 7.09 4.45 -18.89
C MET A 1 6.45 5.80 -18.58
N ASN A 2 5.13 5.89 -18.45
CA ASN A 2 4.46 7.14 -18.06
C ASN A 2 4.04 7.04 -16.58
N ILE A 3 4.60 7.93 -15.75
CA ILE A 3 4.43 7.91 -14.30
C ILE A 3 2.98 8.19 -13.92
N GLU A 4 2.34 9.17 -14.56
CA GLU A 4 0.96 9.59 -14.32
C GLU A 4 -0.02 8.45 -14.60
N LYS A 5 0.16 7.71 -15.69
CA LYS A 5 -0.64 6.52 -16.01
C LYS A 5 -0.49 5.43 -14.96
N SER A 6 0.69 5.29 -14.35
CA SER A 6 0.92 4.27 -13.31
C SER A 6 0.24 4.67 -11.99
N ILE A 7 0.20 5.97 -11.67
CA ILE A 7 -0.59 6.51 -10.55
C ILE A 7 -2.10 6.33 -10.82
N GLU A 8 -2.57 6.62 -12.02
CA GLU A 8 -3.98 6.43 -12.41
C GLU A 8 -4.40 4.96 -12.26
N LYS A 9 -3.53 4.01 -12.67
CA LYS A 9 -3.75 2.59 -12.42
C LYS A 9 -3.89 2.28 -10.93
N CYS A 10 -3.06 2.86 -10.05
CA CYS A 10 -3.20 2.69 -8.60
C CYS A 10 -4.60 3.13 -8.12
N GLU A 11 -5.12 4.24 -8.62
CA GLU A 11 -6.46 4.73 -8.27
C GLU A 11 -7.58 3.81 -8.81
N ILE A 12 -7.43 3.29 -10.03
CA ILE A 12 -8.36 2.32 -10.63
C ILE A 12 -8.38 1.04 -9.79
N TYR A 13 -7.21 0.49 -9.45
CA TYR A 13 -7.12 -0.72 -8.66
C TYR A 13 -7.63 -0.52 -7.23
N LEU A 14 -7.42 0.66 -6.62
CA LEU A 14 -8.03 0.98 -5.33
C LEU A 14 -9.57 0.94 -5.40
N LYS A 15 -10.18 1.51 -6.45
CA LYS A 15 -11.63 1.43 -6.66
C LYS A 15 -12.09 -0.03 -6.79
N LYS A 16 -11.32 -0.88 -7.47
CA LYS A 16 -11.62 -2.32 -7.59
C LYS A 16 -11.47 -3.06 -6.27
N ILE A 17 -10.41 -2.79 -5.49
CA ILE A 17 -10.24 -3.35 -4.15
C ILE A 17 -11.47 -3.04 -3.29
N LYS A 18 -11.87 -1.76 -3.23
CA LYS A 18 -13.06 -1.32 -2.48
C LYS A 18 -14.36 -1.94 -3.01
N GLN A 19 -14.48 -2.14 -4.34
CA GLN A 19 -15.66 -2.73 -4.96
C GLN A 19 -15.85 -4.21 -4.59
N TYR A 20 -14.75 -4.97 -4.49
CA TYR A 20 -14.80 -6.41 -4.28
C TYR A 20 -14.58 -6.85 -2.83
N ASP A 21 -14.26 -5.92 -1.94
CA ASP A 21 -14.14 -6.19 -0.51
C ASP A 21 -15.48 -6.75 0.05
N PRO A 22 -15.47 -7.83 0.86
CA PRO A 22 -14.32 -8.53 1.43
C PRO A 22 -13.94 -9.86 0.72
N ASP A 23 -14.15 -10.00 -0.59
CA ASP A 23 -13.78 -11.21 -1.33
C ASP A 23 -12.24 -11.35 -1.48
N PRO A 24 -11.60 -12.33 -0.82
CA PRO A 24 -10.14 -12.42 -0.81
C PRO A 24 -9.54 -12.68 -2.18
N PHE A 25 -10.23 -13.41 -3.06
CA PHE A 25 -9.70 -13.72 -4.40
C PHE A 25 -9.54 -12.46 -5.23
N TYR A 26 -10.62 -11.67 -5.33
CA TYR A 26 -10.60 -10.44 -6.13
C TYR A 26 -9.75 -9.35 -5.48
N VAL A 27 -9.85 -9.18 -4.16
CA VAL A 27 -8.97 -8.23 -3.46
C VAL A 27 -7.51 -8.60 -3.67
N ASN A 28 -7.11 -9.86 -3.51
CA ASN A 28 -5.74 -10.30 -3.72
C ASN A 28 -5.26 -9.98 -5.14
N TYR A 29 -6.10 -10.27 -6.14
CA TYR A 29 -5.78 -9.96 -7.53
C TYR A 29 -5.56 -8.46 -7.76
N PHE A 30 -6.52 -7.61 -7.39
CA PHE A 30 -6.40 -6.16 -7.64
C PHE A 30 -5.33 -5.50 -6.77
N PHE A 31 -5.10 -6.01 -5.56
CA PHE A 31 -4.02 -5.52 -4.71
C PHE A 31 -2.64 -5.89 -5.27
N ASN A 32 -2.50 -7.06 -5.90
CA ASN A 32 -1.27 -7.42 -6.60
C ASN A 32 -0.98 -6.44 -7.76
N GLU A 33 -1.99 -6.13 -8.56
CA GLU A 33 -1.86 -5.16 -9.66
C GLU A 33 -1.57 -3.73 -9.16
N TYR A 34 -2.14 -3.36 -8.00
CA TYR A 34 -1.84 -2.12 -7.31
C TYR A 34 -0.36 -2.05 -6.88
N ILE A 35 0.19 -3.10 -6.27
CA ILE A 35 1.62 -3.17 -5.89
C ILE A 35 2.52 -3.11 -7.13
N ILE A 36 2.16 -3.77 -8.22
CA ILE A 36 2.89 -3.67 -9.49
C ILE A 36 2.89 -2.22 -9.99
N SER A 37 1.74 -1.55 -9.95
CA SER A 37 1.63 -0.14 -10.39
C SER A 37 2.46 0.82 -9.53
N ILE A 38 2.60 0.57 -8.22
CA ILE A 38 3.53 1.32 -7.35
C ILE A 38 4.98 1.17 -7.84
N ASN A 39 5.41 -0.07 -8.12
CA ASN A 39 6.76 -0.33 -8.60
C ASN A 39 7.02 0.33 -9.95
N ASP A 40 6.04 0.30 -10.85
CA ASP A 40 6.08 1.00 -12.12
C ASP A 40 6.22 2.51 -11.91
N THR A 41 5.47 3.12 -10.98
CA THR A 41 5.64 4.54 -10.66
C THR A 41 7.05 4.87 -10.15
N ILE A 42 7.59 4.07 -9.22
CA ILE A 42 8.95 4.27 -8.67
C ILE A 42 10.01 4.13 -9.76
N LYS A 43 9.92 3.09 -10.59
CA LYS A 43 10.81 2.89 -11.74
C LYS A 43 10.74 4.06 -12.71
N GLY A 44 9.53 4.59 -12.95
CA GLY A 44 9.33 5.75 -13.81
C GLY A 44 10.07 7.00 -13.33
N ILE A 45 10.16 7.23 -12.00
CA ILE A 45 10.97 8.34 -11.43
C ILE A 45 12.43 8.21 -11.86
N PHE A 46 13.02 7.01 -11.75
CA PHE A 46 14.41 6.78 -12.13
C PHE A 46 14.60 6.78 -13.65
N GLU A 47 13.60 6.39 -14.45
CA GLU A 47 13.64 6.54 -15.91
C GLU A 47 13.70 8.02 -16.32
N GLU A 48 12.91 8.89 -15.70
CA GLU A 48 12.99 10.34 -15.93
C GLU A 48 14.35 10.90 -15.48
N ALA A 49 14.81 10.55 -14.28
CA ALA A 49 16.12 10.98 -13.80
C ALA A 49 17.25 10.50 -14.73
N ASN A 50 17.23 9.24 -15.17
CA ASN A 50 18.23 8.67 -16.08
C ASN A 50 18.32 9.44 -17.40
N ARG A 51 17.18 9.91 -17.93
CA ARG A 51 17.10 10.75 -19.12
C ARG A 51 17.65 12.15 -18.84
N ASP A 52 17.20 12.79 -17.78
CA ASP A 52 17.48 14.20 -17.50
C ASP A 52 18.93 14.43 -17.04
N PHE A 53 19.54 13.46 -16.35
CA PHE A 53 20.97 13.45 -16.04
C PHE A 53 21.85 12.88 -17.17
N GLY A 54 21.27 12.37 -18.26
CA GLY A 54 22.05 11.80 -19.37
C GLY A 54 22.91 10.58 -18.98
N LEU A 55 22.42 9.73 -18.07
CA LEU A 55 23.16 8.55 -17.60
C LEU A 55 23.18 7.40 -18.62
N PHE A 56 22.21 7.34 -19.54
CA PHE A 56 22.09 6.32 -20.59
C PHE A 56 22.14 4.88 -20.04
N VAL A 57 21.47 4.61 -18.91
CA VAL A 57 21.15 3.24 -18.51
C VAL A 57 20.19 2.67 -19.56
N THR A 58 20.64 1.66 -20.31
CA THR A 58 19.90 1.03 -21.42
C THR A 58 19.15 -0.24 -21.02
N LYS A 59 19.47 -0.80 -19.85
CA LYS A 59 18.77 -1.93 -19.24
C LYS A 59 17.61 -1.42 -18.36
N GLU A 60 16.96 -2.33 -17.62
CA GLU A 60 15.96 -1.97 -16.63
C GLU A 60 16.50 -0.96 -15.61
N VAL A 61 15.91 0.23 -15.60
CA VAL A 61 16.32 1.34 -14.73
C VAL A 61 15.70 1.14 -13.34
N SER A 62 16.51 0.66 -12.41
CA SER A 62 16.24 0.65 -10.96
C SER A 62 17.11 1.68 -10.25
N GLU A 63 16.73 2.07 -9.03
CA GLU A 63 17.56 2.91 -8.13
C GLU A 63 19.01 2.42 -8.07
N LYS A 64 19.20 1.10 -7.87
CA LYS A 64 20.53 0.48 -7.81
C LYS A 64 21.31 0.68 -9.10
N SER A 65 20.72 0.34 -10.24
CA SER A 65 21.39 0.49 -11.54
C SER A 65 21.66 1.95 -11.92
N PHE A 66 20.78 2.87 -11.50
CA PHE A 66 20.94 4.30 -11.68
C PHE A 66 22.14 4.81 -10.87
N PHE A 67 22.20 4.46 -9.59
CA PHE A 67 23.29 4.84 -8.69
C PHE A 67 24.65 4.28 -9.12
N GLU A 68 24.70 3.00 -9.49
CA GLU A 68 25.92 2.36 -10.01
C GLU A 68 26.41 3.08 -11.28
N LYS A 69 25.50 3.41 -12.20
CA LYS A 69 25.87 4.14 -13.43
C LYS A 69 26.35 5.56 -13.13
N ALA A 70 25.70 6.26 -12.21
CA ALA A 70 26.09 7.60 -11.78
C ALA A 70 27.51 7.61 -11.19
N LYS A 71 27.84 6.61 -10.35
CA LYS A 71 29.20 6.42 -9.82
C LYS A 71 30.24 6.15 -10.89
N VAL A 72 29.95 5.25 -11.84
CA VAL A 72 30.87 4.94 -12.96
C VAL A 72 31.15 6.18 -13.82
N LYS A 73 30.14 7.05 -13.99
CA LYS A 73 30.28 8.32 -14.73
C LYS A 73 30.82 9.47 -13.91
N ASN A 74 31.00 9.29 -12.59
CA ASN A 74 31.32 10.35 -11.64
C ASN A 74 30.35 11.55 -11.73
N ASP A 75 29.06 11.28 -11.97
CA ASP A 75 28.02 12.31 -12.03
C ASP A 75 27.53 12.63 -10.62
N LEU A 76 28.12 13.67 -10.00
CA LEU A 76 27.83 14.07 -8.63
C LEU A 76 26.36 14.45 -8.42
N LYS A 77 25.72 15.03 -9.43
CA LYS A 77 24.31 15.46 -9.36
C LYS A 77 23.38 14.24 -9.36
N ALA A 78 23.66 13.26 -10.21
CA ALA A 78 22.89 12.01 -10.20
C ALA A 78 23.11 11.20 -8.91
N ILE A 79 24.33 11.17 -8.37
CA ILE A 79 24.63 10.56 -7.07
C ILE A 79 23.81 11.26 -5.97
N GLU A 80 23.85 12.59 -5.91
CA GLU A 80 23.10 13.39 -4.93
C GLU A 80 21.58 13.12 -5.03
N PHE A 81 21.03 13.07 -6.25
CA PHE A 81 19.62 12.74 -6.45
C PHE A 81 19.28 11.37 -5.86
N SER A 82 20.10 10.35 -6.13
CA SER A 82 19.85 9.00 -5.63
C SER A 82 19.87 8.95 -4.11
N GLU A 83 20.85 9.58 -3.47
CA GLU A 83 20.98 9.61 -2.01
C GLU A 83 19.83 10.37 -1.36
N TRP A 84 19.46 11.52 -1.93
CA TRP A 84 18.28 12.27 -1.52
C TRP A 84 17.00 11.43 -1.64
N TYR A 85 16.82 10.72 -2.76
CA TYR A 85 15.64 9.89 -2.97
C TYR A 85 15.56 8.77 -1.92
N SER A 86 16.66 8.05 -1.66
CA SER A 86 16.68 6.99 -0.65
C SER A 86 16.31 7.54 0.73
N ALA A 87 16.84 8.71 1.11
CA ALA A 87 16.52 9.36 2.38
C ALA A 87 15.04 9.77 2.46
N LYS A 88 14.51 10.38 1.39
CA LYS A 88 13.11 10.79 1.30
C LYS A 88 12.15 9.60 1.34
N PHE A 89 12.50 8.51 0.65
CA PHE A 89 11.73 7.26 0.68
C PHE A 89 11.65 6.72 2.11
N ILE A 90 12.78 6.63 2.82
CA ILE A 90 12.80 6.20 4.22
C ILE A 90 11.92 7.11 5.10
N GLU A 91 11.99 8.42 4.91
CA GLU A 91 11.19 9.39 5.67
C GLU A 91 9.68 9.18 5.49
N GLU A 92 9.19 9.08 4.26
CA GLU A 92 7.78 8.85 3.94
C GLU A 92 7.29 7.50 4.50
N HIS A 93 8.19 6.53 4.64
CA HIS A 93 7.93 5.18 5.15
C HIS A 93 8.16 5.02 6.65
N LYS A 94 8.34 6.11 7.42
CA LYS A 94 8.32 6.03 8.90
C LYS A 94 6.92 5.79 9.45
N LYS A 95 5.87 6.15 8.70
CA LYS A 95 4.46 5.97 9.10
C LYS A 95 4.02 4.53 8.86
N SER A 96 3.12 4.02 9.70
CA SER A 96 2.70 2.60 9.73
C SER A 96 2.12 2.09 8.40
N PHE A 97 1.25 2.86 7.73
CA PHE A 97 0.62 2.42 6.48
C PHE A 97 1.57 2.44 5.27
N PRO A 98 2.36 3.51 5.02
CA PRO A 98 3.40 3.45 4.01
C PRO A 98 4.41 2.33 4.24
N ASP A 99 4.90 2.19 5.47
CA ASP A 99 5.81 1.10 5.87
C ASP A 99 5.20 -0.28 5.56
N PHE A 100 3.92 -0.48 5.89
CA PHE A 100 3.19 -1.70 5.54
C PHE A 100 3.20 -1.98 4.03
N ILE A 101 2.87 -1.00 3.19
CA ILE A 101 2.89 -1.17 1.72
C ILE A 101 4.29 -1.54 1.22
N ASN A 102 5.34 -0.90 1.75
CA ASN A 102 6.72 -1.24 1.41
C ASN A 102 7.08 -2.67 1.84
N LYS A 103 6.68 -3.10 3.04
CA LYS A 103 6.87 -4.48 3.50
C LYS A 103 6.14 -5.50 2.62
N VAL A 104 4.91 -5.21 2.19
CA VAL A 104 4.18 -6.05 1.23
C VAL A 104 4.97 -6.17 -0.08
N ASN A 105 5.51 -5.07 -0.59
CA ASN A 105 6.32 -5.07 -1.80
C ASN A 105 7.59 -5.92 -1.65
N LEU A 106 8.33 -5.76 -0.54
CA LEU A 106 9.51 -6.55 -0.23
C LEU A 106 9.17 -8.04 -0.10
N TYR A 107 8.07 -8.37 0.57
CA TYR A 107 7.57 -9.73 0.68
C TYR A 107 7.25 -10.32 -0.70
N LYS A 108 6.51 -9.58 -1.54
CA LYS A 108 6.15 -9.99 -2.90
C LYS A 108 7.41 -10.25 -3.75
N ASN A 109 8.40 -9.37 -3.70
CA ASN A 109 9.63 -9.54 -4.47
C ASN A 109 10.44 -10.77 -4.01
N ARG A 110 10.40 -11.08 -2.71
CA ARG A 110 11.08 -12.25 -2.15
C ARG A 110 10.36 -13.57 -2.46
N PHE A 111 9.03 -13.61 -2.34
CA PHE A 111 8.25 -14.85 -2.39
C PHE A 111 7.44 -15.02 -3.68
N GLN A 112 7.46 -14.03 -4.57
CA GLN A 112 6.71 -13.99 -5.82
C GLN A 112 5.18 -14.13 -5.62
N LYS A 113 4.69 -13.82 -4.41
CA LYS A 113 3.27 -13.79 -4.04
C LYS A 113 3.02 -12.78 -2.93
N LEU A 114 1.77 -12.34 -2.80
CA LEU A 114 1.37 -11.51 -1.67
C LEU A 114 1.30 -12.32 -0.35
N PRO A 115 1.39 -11.67 0.81
CA PRO A 115 1.03 -12.29 2.08
C PRO A 115 -0.44 -12.76 2.08
N GLU A 116 -0.77 -13.64 3.02
CA GLU A 116 -2.12 -14.19 3.13
C GLU A 116 -3.14 -13.11 3.53
N ILE A 117 -4.30 -13.12 2.86
CA ILE A 117 -5.41 -12.22 3.16
C ILE A 117 -6.35 -12.89 4.15
N LYS A 118 -6.77 -12.12 5.14
CA LYS A 118 -7.79 -12.47 6.13
C LYS A 118 -9.06 -11.67 5.88
N ILE A 119 -10.19 -12.20 6.30
CA ILE A 119 -11.43 -11.43 6.43
C ILE A 119 -11.63 -11.13 7.92
N MET A 120 -11.84 -9.87 8.25
CA MET A 120 -12.13 -9.46 9.62
C MET A 120 -13.37 -8.57 9.67
N ILE A 121 -14.12 -8.67 10.75
CA ILE A 121 -15.14 -7.69 11.11
C ILE A 121 -14.49 -6.52 11.84
N ARG A 122 -15.01 -5.32 11.56
CA ARG A 122 -14.61 -4.06 12.17
C ARG A 122 -15.81 -3.14 12.33
N ALA A 123 -15.67 -2.11 13.16
CA ALA A 123 -16.60 -0.99 13.15
C ALA A 123 -16.47 -0.20 11.83
N SER A 124 -17.60 0.33 11.35
CA SER A 124 -17.69 1.17 10.15
C SER A 124 -16.91 2.47 10.34
N GLU A 125 -17.10 3.12 11.49
CA GLU A 125 -16.30 4.25 11.95
C GLU A 125 -15.08 3.76 12.72
N ARG A 126 -13.90 4.29 12.39
CA ARG A 126 -12.62 3.82 12.92
C ARG A 126 -12.14 4.72 14.06
N PHE A 127 -11.87 4.12 15.21
CA PHE A 127 -11.10 4.72 16.30
C PHE A 127 -9.75 4.01 16.45
N LYS A 128 -8.76 4.70 17.03
CA LYS A 128 -7.36 4.25 17.02
C LYS A 128 -7.17 2.89 17.69
N ASP A 129 -7.91 2.63 18.76
CA ASP A 129 -7.75 1.43 19.60
C ASP A 129 -8.87 0.39 19.39
N ASP A 130 -9.67 0.57 18.32
CA ASP A 130 -10.71 -0.37 17.94
C ASP A 130 -10.13 -1.76 17.69
N VAL A 131 -10.90 -2.78 18.08
CA VAL A 131 -10.57 -4.17 17.74
C VAL A 131 -11.08 -4.52 16.35
N ASN A 132 -10.30 -5.32 15.64
CA ASN A 132 -10.75 -6.08 14.50
C ASN A 132 -10.82 -7.55 14.92
N GLN A 133 -11.77 -8.30 14.40
CA GLN A 133 -11.90 -9.72 14.71
C GLN A 133 -11.93 -10.54 13.42
N GLN A 134 -10.97 -11.45 13.30
CA GLN A 134 -10.94 -12.36 12.16
C GLN A 134 -12.14 -13.30 12.19
N ILE A 135 -12.72 -13.53 11.02
CA ILE A 135 -13.79 -14.51 10.83
C ILE A 135 -13.33 -15.57 9.83
N ILE A 136 -13.76 -16.82 10.06
CA ILE A 136 -13.40 -17.96 9.22
C ILE A 136 -14.62 -18.33 8.38
N VAL A 137 -14.47 -18.25 7.07
CA VAL A 137 -15.51 -18.59 6.10
C VAL A 137 -14.97 -19.59 5.10
N ASN A 138 -15.82 -20.48 4.58
CA ASN A 138 -15.36 -21.44 3.59
C ASN A 138 -15.10 -20.76 2.24
N LEU A 139 -13.87 -20.90 1.76
CA LEU A 139 -13.46 -20.42 0.46
C LEU A 139 -13.50 -21.58 -0.57
N SER A 140 -13.69 -21.23 -1.85
CA SER A 140 -13.46 -22.14 -2.98
C SER A 140 -12.47 -21.47 -3.90
N ASN A 141 -11.28 -22.05 -4.07
CA ASN A 141 -10.17 -21.43 -4.80
C ASN A 141 -9.90 -19.98 -4.32
N MET A 142 -9.82 -19.78 -2.99
CA MET A 142 -9.66 -18.48 -2.32
C MET A 142 -10.82 -17.49 -2.48
N LYS A 143 -11.85 -17.83 -3.24
CA LYS A 143 -13.02 -16.98 -3.48
C LYS A 143 -14.12 -17.27 -2.45
N LEU A 144 -14.87 -16.23 -2.06
CA LEU A 144 -16.06 -16.39 -1.24
C LEU A 144 -17.08 -17.27 -1.96
N ARG A 145 -17.52 -18.35 -1.32
CA ARG A 145 -18.54 -19.26 -1.89
C ARG A 145 -19.91 -18.61 -1.93
N SER A 146 -20.26 -17.87 -0.89
CA SER A 146 -21.57 -17.25 -0.74
C SER A 146 -21.52 -16.05 0.19
N LYS A 147 -22.14 -14.95 -0.23
CA LYS A 147 -22.37 -13.79 0.65
C LYS A 147 -23.23 -14.17 1.86
N LYS A 148 -24.18 -15.09 1.69
CA LYS A 148 -25.03 -15.58 2.79
C LYS A 148 -24.23 -16.28 3.88
N GLU A 149 -23.21 -17.04 3.51
CA GLU A 149 -22.34 -17.73 4.48
C GLU A 149 -21.51 -16.73 5.28
N LEU A 150 -20.96 -15.71 4.59
CA LEU A 150 -20.28 -14.60 5.23
C LEU A 150 -21.21 -13.87 6.23
N ASP A 151 -22.44 -13.54 5.82
CA ASP A 151 -23.41 -12.86 6.68
C ASP A 151 -23.79 -13.70 7.91
N ILE A 152 -23.89 -15.02 7.77
CA ILE A 152 -24.14 -15.94 8.90
C ILE A 152 -22.96 -15.91 9.87
N GLU A 153 -21.74 -15.96 9.37
CA GLU A 153 -20.54 -15.94 10.21
C GLU A 153 -20.39 -14.60 10.95
N ILE A 154 -20.65 -13.48 10.27
CA ILE A 154 -20.66 -12.16 10.89
C ILE A 154 -21.67 -12.13 12.03
N LYS A 155 -22.92 -12.56 11.79
CA LYS A 155 -23.98 -12.60 12.81
C LYS A 155 -23.63 -13.49 14.00
N ARG A 156 -22.92 -14.60 13.76
CA ARG A 156 -22.47 -15.51 14.82
C ARG A 156 -21.44 -14.86 15.76
N GLN A 157 -20.53 -14.08 15.20
CA GLN A 157 -19.43 -13.44 15.93
C GLN A 157 -19.82 -12.09 16.55
N LEU A 158 -20.89 -11.48 16.03
CA LEU A 158 -21.34 -10.13 16.36
C LEU A 158 -21.52 -9.86 17.87
N PRO A 159 -22.15 -10.74 18.67
CA PRO A 159 -22.38 -10.45 20.09
C PRO A 159 -21.07 -10.25 20.87
N ILE A 160 -20.10 -11.16 20.65
CA ILE A 160 -18.79 -11.12 21.31
C ILE A 160 -17.99 -9.91 20.82
N PHE A 161 -18.03 -9.64 19.51
CA PHE A 161 -17.36 -8.48 18.94
C PHE A 161 -17.86 -7.17 19.54
N LEU A 162 -19.18 -6.99 19.61
CA LEU A 162 -19.83 -5.79 20.16
C LEU A 162 -19.53 -5.61 21.64
N GLU A 163 -19.46 -6.70 22.42
CA GLU A 163 -19.07 -6.63 23.82
C GLU A 163 -17.64 -6.10 23.98
N ILE A 164 -16.69 -6.66 23.23
CA ILE A 164 -15.27 -6.31 23.33
C ILE A 164 -15.02 -4.86 22.87
N ILE A 165 -15.54 -4.48 21.69
CA ILE A 165 -15.29 -3.14 21.14
C ILE A 165 -15.94 -2.06 22.00
N ASN A 166 -17.18 -2.27 22.47
CA ASN A 166 -17.87 -1.27 23.29
C ASN A 166 -17.26 -1.14 24.68
N HIS A 167 -16.73 -2.23 25.24
CA HIS A 167 -15.97 -2.15 26.48
C HIS A 167 -14.71 -1.30 26.32
N LYS A 168 -14.00 -1.42 25.20
CA LYS A 168 -12.84 -0.57 24.90
C LYS A 168 -13.23 0.89 24.68
N ARG A 169 -14.20 1.15 23.80
CA ARG A 169 -14.67 2.50 23.49
C ARG A 169 -15.17 3.24 24.73
N LYS A 170 -15.90 2.56 25.61
CA LYS A 170 -16.33 3.13 26.89
C LYS A 170 -15.16 3.57 27.78
N LYS A 171 -14.03 2.86 27.77
CA LYS A 171 -12.83 3.25 28.54
C LYS A 171 -12.13 4.48 27.95
N ASN A 172 -12.32 4.72 26.66
CA ASN A 172 -11.70 5.81 25.92
C ASN A 172 -12.65 7.00 25.68
N ASP A 173 -13.86 6.99 26.24
CA ASP A 173 -14.92 7.98 26.01
C ASP A 173 -15.33 8.11 24.52
N GLU A 174 -15.32 6.97 23.81
CA GLU A 174 -15.67 6.87 22.40
C GLU A 174 -17.13 6.37 22.21
N PRO A 175 -17.83 6.77 21.12
CA PRO A 175 -19.21 6.36 20.88
C PRO A 175 -19.38 4.84 20.78
N LYS A 176 -20.46 4.34 21.37
CA LYS A 176 -20.86 2.94 21.27
C LYS A 176 -21.12 2.55 19.80
N VAL A 177 -20.73 1.33 19.45
CA VAL A 177 -20.99 0.65 18.19
C VAL A 177 -22.24 -0.22 18.31
N ASP A 178 -23.14 -0.08 17.35
CA ASP A 178 -24.33 -0.92 17.19
C ASP A 178 -24.17 -1.91 16.00
N GLU A 179 -25.09 -2.88 15.91
CA GLU A 179 -25.04 -3.97 14.92
C GLU A 179 -24.96 -3.49 13.46
N ASN A 180 -25.67 -2.40 13.13
CA ASN A 180 -25.70 -1.80 11.80
C ASN A 180 -24.43 -0.98 11.46
N GLN A 181 -23.53 -0.80 12.43
CA GLN A 181 -22.27 -0.10 12.28
C GLN A 181 -21.08 -1.07 12.17
N ILE A 182 -21.34 -2.34 11.85
CA ILE A 182 -20.30 -3.35 11.60
C ILE A 182 -20.19 -3.63 10.10
N THR A 183 -18.96 -3.80 9.64
CA THR A 183 -18.66 -4.27 8.29
C THR A 183 -17.53 -5.31 8.32
N ALA A 184 -17.45 -6.12 7.27
CA ALA A 184 -16.33 -7.02 7.03
C ALA A 184 -15.42 -6.43 5.95
N SER A 185 -14.11 -6.56 6.15
CA SER A 185 -13.10 -6.11 5.21
C SER A 185 -11.93 -7.09 5.14
N THR A 186 -11.09 -6.92 4.14
CA THR A 186 -9.86 -7.69 3.94
C THR A 186 -8.67 -7.06 4.66
N PHE A 187 -7.95 -7.90 5.38
CA PHE A 187 -6.81 -7.54 6.19
C PHE A 187 -5.60 -8.41 5.85
N MET A 188 -4.42 -7.94 6.19
CA MET A 188 -3.17 -8.64 5.91
C MET A 188 -2.15 -8.39 7.02
N ASP A 189 -1.40 -9.43 7.34
CA ASP A 189 -0.21 -9.35 8.18
C ASP A 189 1.05 -9.37 7.32
N VAL A 190 2.04 -8.54 7.66
CA VAL A 190 3.37 -8.62 7.05
C VAL A 190 4.45 -8.11 8.02
N GLY A 191 5.43 -8.96 8.31
CA GLY A 191 6.46 -8.65 9.29
C GLY A 191 5.85 -8.43 10.68
N ASN A 192 6.03 -7.24 11.25
CA ASN A 192 5.43 -6.80 12.52
C ASN A 192 4.18 -5.92 12.35
N SER A 193 3.69 -5.75 11.13
CA SER A 193 2.44 -5.05 10.83
C SER A 193 1.32 -6.09 10.80
N ASN A 194 0.48 -6.12 11.83
CA ASN A 194 -0.63 -7.07 11.97
C ASN A 194 -1.97 -6.38 11.73
N ASP A 195 -2.93 -7.14 11.21
CA ASP A 195 -4.32 -6.73 11.02
C ASP A 195 -4.44 -5.35 10.34
N VAL A 196 -3.72 -5.17 9.23
CA VAL A 196 -3.80 -3.95 8.41
C VAL A 196 -4.86 -4.10 7.33
N GLU A 197 -5.86 -3.21 7.33
CA GLU A 197 -6.92 -3.16 6.30
C GLU A 197 -6.33 -2.76 4.94
N ILE A 198 -6.43 -3.65 3.95
CA ILE A 198 -5.75 -3.51 2.65
C ILE A 198 -6.24 -2.26 1.92
N ALA A 199 -7.57 -2.09 1.83
CA ALA A 199 -8.19 -0.97 1.14
C ALA A 199 -7.78 0.37 1.74
N TYR A 200 -7.66 0.45 3.07
CA TYR A 200 -7.31 1.67 3.76
C TYR A 200 -5.82 2.01 3.61
N ALA A 201 -4.93 1.01 3.72
CA ALA A 201 -3.51 1.20 3.48
C ALA A 201 -3.23 1.68 2.05
N ALA A 202 -3.89 1.07 1.06
CA ALA A 202 -3.77 1.45 -0.34
C ALA A 202 -4.26 2.90 -0.60
N GLU A 203 -5.34 3.31 0.06
CA GLU A 203 -5.86 4.67 -0.03
C GLU A 203 -4.89 5.71 0.53
N ILE A 204 -4.32 5.45 1.71
CA ILE A 204 -3.35 6.35 2.35
C ILE A 204 -2.07 6.48 1.53
N TYR A 205 -1.66 5.42 0.83
CA TYR A 205 -0.39 5.39 0.12
C TYR A 205 -0.39 6.14 -1.22
N ILE A 206 -1.54 6.32 -1.88
CA ILE A 206 -1.60 7.06 -3.15
C ILE A 206 -1.09 8.51 -3.01
N PRO A 207 -1.54 9.31 -2.01
CA PRO A 207 -0.97 10.63 -1.76
C PRO A 207 0.54 10.64 -1.48
N VAL A 208 1.05 9.60 -0.81
CA VAL A 208 2.50 9.44 -0.54
C VAL A 208 3.25 9.25 -1.85
N LEU A 209 2.75 8.37 -2.72
CA LEU A 209 3.34 8.09 -4.02
C LEU A 209 3.33 9.34 -4.92
N LYS A 210 2.23 10.11 -4.93
CA LYS A 210 2.15 11.39 -5.66
C LYS A 210 3.19 12.40 -5.17
N ARG A 211 3.35 12.56 -3.84
CA ARG A 211 4.39 13.44 -3.28
C ARG A 211 5.79 13.00 -3.67
N LEU A 212 6.10 11.69 -3.59
CA LEU A 212 7.40 11.16 -4.00
C LEU A 212 7.72 11.52 -5.46
N VAL A 213 6.73 11.40 -6.36
CA VAL A 213 6.89 11.79 -7.78
C VAL A 213 7.11 13.30 -7.93
N GLU A 214 6.24 14.11 -7.34
CA GLU A 214 6.31 15.58 -7.45
C GLU A 214 7.63 16.14 -6.89
N GLU A 215 8.06 15.66 -5.72
CA GLU A 215 9.31 16.09 -5.10
C GLU A 215 10.51 15.59 -5.88
N SER A 216 10.47 14.37 -6.43
CA SER A 216 11.56 13.86 -7.29
C SER A 216 11.73 14.72 -8.53
N LYS A 217 10.63 15.09 -9.20
CA LYS A 217 10.68 16.00 -10.35
C LYS A 217 11.28 17.36 -9.99
N LYS A 218 10.90 17.92 -8.83
CA LYS A 218 11.49 19.17 -8.33
C LYS A 218 12.99 19.04 -8.08
N LYS A 219 13.43 17.94 -7.44
CA LYS A 219 14.85 17.72 -7.15
C LYS A 219 15.68 17.48 -8.42
N ILE A 220 15.14 16.75 -9.40
CA ILE A 220 15.78 16.60 -10.72
C ILE A 220 15.94 17.97 -11.38
N LEU A 221 14.89 18.80 -11.41
CA LEU A 221 14.96 20.16 -11.98
C LEU A 221 15.96 21.06 -11.23
N GLU A 222 16.00 20.99 -9.90
CA GLU A 222 16.97 21.73 -9.08
C GLU A 222 18.41 21.38 -9.45
N LEU A 223 18.71 20.09 -9.60
CA LEU A 223 20.06 19.61 -9.89
C LEU A 223 20.46 19.82 -11.36
N THR A 224 19.50 19.80 -12.28
CA THR A 224 19.75 19.96 -13.72
C THR A 224 19.72 21.41 -14.19
N LYS A 225 19.04 22.32 -13.48
CA LYS A 225 19.11 23.75 -13.78
C LYS A 225 20.53 24.26 -13.54
N LEU A 226 21.14 24.73 -14.63
CA LEU A 226 22.39 25.47 -14.62
C LEU A 226 22.24 26.68 -13.68
N ILE A 227 23.07 26.75 -12.64
CA ILE A 227 23.55 28.06 -12.19
C ILE A 227 24.42 28.54 -13.34
N ASN A 228 23.83 29.33 -14.23
CA ASN A 228 24.59 30.14 -15.19
C ASN A 228 25.38 31.21 -14.41
#